data_AF-A0A5C0XRT7-F1
#
_entry.id   AF-A0A5C0XRT7-F1
#
_cell.length_a   1.000
_cell.length_b   1.000
_cell.length_c   1.000
_cell.angle_alpha   90.00
_cell.angle_beta   90.00
_cell.angle_gamma   90.00
#
_symmetry.space_group_name_H-M   'P 1'
#
loop_
_entity.id
_entity.type
_entity.pdbx_description
1 polymer ?
#
loop_
_entity_poly.entity_id
_entity_poly.type
_entity_poly.pdbx_seq_one_letter_code
_entity_poly.pdbx_strand_id
1 'polypeptide(L)'
;MLIFGVIMVTIIVLFHPILTNQRDTIVTSTFKEIASDACYYINLGVKVEDYEHEPLNNLVGNVKCNFLGISVDSTTGEIRVTLKFEVNGNAQDFASGIIEYIKRRITEIRGFTITDKGEIFYRDSKITIEILT
;
A
#
# COMPACT_ATOMS: atom_id res chain seq x y z
N MET A 1 -34.55 22.75 -31.54
CA MET A 1 -34.14 22.35 -30.19
C MET A 1 -33.54 20.94 -30.24
N LEU A 2 -32.30 20.79 -30.72
CA LEU A 2 -31.66 19.46 -30.86
C LEU A 2 -30.14 19.52 -30.61
N ILE A 3 -29.65 20.61 -30.03
CA ILE A 3 -28.20 20.84 -29.80
C ILE A 3 -27.84 20.71 -28.30
N PHE A 4 -28.82 20.84 -27.40
CA PHE A 4 -28.59 20.72 -25.95
C PHE A 4 -28.48 19.27 -25.43
N GLY A 5 -28.91 18.27 -26.19
CA GLY A 5 -28.88 16.86 -25.75
C GLY A 5 -27.52 16.17 -25.93
N VAL A 6 -26.66 16.67 -26.83
CA VAL A 6 -25.39 16.01 -27.19
C VAL A 6 -24.23 16.44 -26.29
N ILE A 7 -24.33 17.62 -25.65
CA ILE A 7 -23.24 18.18 -24.84
C ILE A 7 -23.16 17.52 -23.44
N MET A 8 -24.25 16.95 -22.91
CA MET A 8 -24.20 16.36 -21.56
C MET A 8 -23.62 14.94 -21.51
N VAL A 9 -23.72 14.15 -22.58
CA VAL A 9 -23.21 12.77 -22.59
C VAL A 9 -21.68 12.72 -22.75
N THR A 10 -21.07 13.78 -23.28
CA THR A 10 -19.61 13.86 -23.49
C THR A 10 -18.82 14.10 -22.21
N ILE A 11 -19.46 14.65 -21.16
CA ILE A 11 -18.77 14.99 -19.91
C ILE A 11 -18.54 13.74 -19.05
N ILE A 12 -19.42 12.73 -19.11
CA ILE A 12 -19.36 11.54 -18.25
C ILE A 12 -18.20 10.59 -18.64
N VAL A 13 -17.82 10.56 -19.92
CA VAL A 13 -16.81 9.60 -20.43
C VAL A 13 -15.37 10.09 -20.21
N LEU A 14 -15.15 11.38 -19.96
CA LEU A 14 -13.81 11.96 -19.83
C LEU A 14 -13.23 11.94 -18.41
N PHE A 15 -14.05 11.68 -17.37
CA PHE A 15 -13.55 11.61 -15.99
C PHE A 15 -12.99 10.23 -15.60
N HIS A 16 -13.36 9.18 -16.33
CA HIS A 16 -12.95 7.81 -15.98
C HIS A 16 -11.44 7.53 -16.09
N PRO A 17 -10.67 8.02 -17.07
CA PRO A 17 -9.25 7.73 -17.16
C PRO A 17 -8.35 8.62 -16.27
N ILE A 18 -8.86 9.77 -15.80
CA ILE A 18 -8.06 10.72 -14.99
C ILE A 18 -8.04 10.31 -13.51
N LEU A 19 -9.16 9.78 -13.00
CA LEU A 19 -9.28 9.38 -11.60
C LEU A 19 -8.48 8.11 -11.26
N THR A 20 -8.38 7.15 -12.17
CA THR A 20 -7.59 5.91 -12.01
C THR A 20 -6.11 6.22 -11.86
N ASN A 21 -5.59 7.15 -12.67
CA ASN A 21 -4.17 7.48 -12.67
C ASN A 21 -3.72 8.16 -11.36
N GLN A 22 -4.59 9.01 -10.78
CA GLN A 22 -4.32 9.64 -9.48
C GLN A 22 -4.40 8.65 -8.31
N ARG A 23 -5.39 7.75 -8.34
CA ARG A 23 -5.55 6.70 -7.32
C ARG A 23 -4.31 5.81 -7.25
N ASP A 24 -3.88 5.30 -8.40
CA ASP A 24 -2.76 4.37 -8.47
C ASP A 24 -1.46 5.06 -8.08
N THR A 25 -1.30 6.35 -8.42
CA THR A 25 -0.16 7.17 -7.97
C THR A 25 -0.13 7.34 -6.45
N ILE A 26 -1.27 7.63 -5.80
CA ILE A 26 -1.34 7.80 -4.35
C ILE A 26 -1.05 6.47 -3.64
N VAL A 27 -1.65 5.38 -4.09
CA VAL A 27 -1.39 4.03 -3.55
C VAL A 27 0.08 3.68 -3.74
N THR A 28 0.62 3.85 -4.95
CA THR A 28 2.02 3.53 -5.25
C THR A 28 2.98 4.31 -4.36
N SER A 29 2.81 5.64 -4.25
CA SER A 29 3.69 6.48 -3.43
C SER A 29 3.59 6.15 -1.94
N THR A 30 2.37 5.96 -1.43
CA THR A 30 2.10 5.61 -0.02
C THR A 30 2.78 4.29 0.35
N PHE A 31 2.51 3.22 -0.42
CA PHE A 31 3.07 1.91 -0.12
C PHE A 31 4.58 1.86 -0.32
N LYS A 32 5.12 2.60 -1.30
CA LYS A 32 6.56 2.76 -1.50
C LYS A 32 7.23 3.40 -0.29
N GLU A 33 6.65 4.48 0.23
CA GLU A 33 7.17 5.19 1.41
C GLU A 33 7.16 4.28 2.63
N ILE A 34 6.01 3.68 2.97
CA ILE A 34 5.87 2.78 4.12
C ILE A 34 6.83 1.57 4.01
N ALA A 35 6.94 0.96 2.83
CA ALA A 35 7.83 -0.18 2.62
C ALA A 35 9.32 0.20 2.77
N SER A 36 9.70 1.38 2.28
CA SER A 36 11.07 1.89 2.40
C SER A 36 11.40 2.21 3.86
N ASP A 37 10.47 2.84 4.57
CA ASP A 37 10.59 3.19 5.99
C ASP A 37 10.72 1.94 6.86
N ALA A 38 9.94 0.90 6.57
CA ALA A 38 10.04 -0.37 7.29
C ALA A 38 11.44 -1.00 7.17
N CYS A 39 12.02 -1.01 5.97
CA CYS A 39 13.36 -1.56 5.77
C CYS A 39 14.45 -0.66 6.35
N TYR A 40 14.27 0.67 6.31
CA TYR A 40 15.13 1.60 7.02
C TYR A 40 15.13 1.31 8.53
N TYR A 41 13.95 1.20 9.14
CA TYR A 41 13.77 0.87 10.55
C TYR A 41 14.44 -0.46 10.94
N ILE A 42 14.16 -1.54 10.20
CA ILE A 42 14.78 -2.85 10.45
C ILE A 42 16.30 -2.76 10.38
N ASN A 43 16.82 -2.02 9.40
CA ASN A 43 18.26 -1.90 9.19
C ASN A 43 18.98 -1.03 10.23
N LEU A 44 18.29 -0.05 10.83
CA LEU A 44 18.82 0.78 11.92
C LEU A 44 19.23 -0.07 13.12
N GLY A 45 18.58 -1.22 13.35
CA GLY A 45 18.97 -2.12 14.43
C GLY A 45 18.48 -1.68 15.82
N VAL A 46 17.62 -0.67 15.91
CA VAL A 46 17.10 -0.13 17.18
C VAL A 46 15.61 -0.46 17.30
N LYS A 47 15.20 -0.92 18.49
CA LYS A 47 13.80 -1.19 18.80
C LYS A 47 13.17 0.03 19.47
N VAL A 48 12.00 0.43 18.99
CA VAL A 48 11.17 1.48 19.57
C VAL A 48 9.92 0.82 20.14
N GLU A 49 9.59 1.16 21.39
CA GLU A 49 8.43 0.62 22.10
C GLU A 49 7.17 1.47 21.81
N ASP A 50 6.70 1.43 20.56
CA ASP A 50 5.43 2.04 20.15
C ASP A 50 4.55 1.07 19.37
N TYR A 51 3.27 1.43 19.23
CA TYR A 51 2.30 0.60 18.52
C TYR A 51 2.62 0.47 17.03
N GLU A 52 3.18 1.49 16.40
CA GLU A 52 3.44 1.46 14.96
C GLU A 52 4.52 0.43 14.61
N HIS A 53 5.64 0.43 15.33
CA HIS A 53 6.85 -0.34 15.04
C HIS A 53 6.92 -1.71 15.73
N GLU A 54 6.03 -1.99 16.68
CA GLU A 54 5.95 -3.29 17.36
C GLU A 54 6.05 -4.50 16.41
N PRO A 55 5.36 -4.53 15.24
CA PRO A 55 5.45 -5.67 14.33
C PRO A 55 6.85 -5.88 13.73
N LEU A 56 7.64 -4.82 13.61
CA LEU A 56 8.99 -4.86 13.05
C LEU A 56 10.06 -5.19 14.11
N ASN A 57 9.76 -4.98 15.40
CA ASN A 57 10.72 -5.19 16.50
C ASN A 57 11.30 -6.61 16.59
N ASN A 58 10.58 -7.61 16.10
CA ASN A 58 11.05 -9.00 16.08
C ASN A 58 12.02 -9.28 14.91
N LEU A 59 11.99 -8.45 13.87
CA LEU A 59 12.86 -8.53 12.70
C LEU A 59 14.19 -7.80 12.93
N VAL A 60 14.18 -6.75 13.76
CA VAL A 60 15.36 -5.97 14.13
C VAL A 60 16.45 -6.87 14.72
N GLY A 61 17.62 -6.88 14.08
CA GLY A 61 18.80 -7.66 14.47
C GLY A 61 18.86 -9.08 13.89
N ASN A 62 17.73 -9.61 13.40
CA ASN A 62 17.63 -10.95 12.81
C ASN A 62 17.53 -10.90 11.27
N VAL A 63 17.07 -9.77 10.73
CA VAL A 63 16.79 -9.58 9.31
C VAL A 63 17.50 -8.34 8.81
N LYS A 64 18.03 -8.41 7.58
CA LYS A 64 18.37 -7.25 6.77
C LYS A 64 17.43 -7.20 5.57
N CYS A 65 16.97 -6.00 5.23
CA CYS A 65 16.05 -5.78 4.13
C CYS A 65 16.58 -4.70 3.17
N ASN A 66 16.34 -4.88 1.88
CA ASN A 66 16.44 -3.84 0.88
C ASN A 66 15.13 -3.79 0.06
N PHE A 67 14.51 -2.61 -0.04
CA PHE A 67 13.29 -2.45 -0.83
C PHE A 67 13.64 -2.25 -2.30
N LEU A 68 13.19 -3.17 -3.16
CA LEU A 68 13.55 -3.19 -4.59
C LEU A 68 12.52 -2.48 -5.47
N GLY A 69 11.25 -2.44 -5.05
CA GLY A 69 10.22 -1.75 -5.81
C GLY A 69 8.80 -2.20 -5.49
N ILE A 70 7.87 -1.56 -6.20
CA ILE A 70 6.44 -1.77 -6.06
C ILE A 70 5.81 -1.89 -7.44
N SER A 71 4.81 -2.76 -7.56
CA SER A 71 3.88 -2.81 -8.68
C SER A 71 2.46 -2.64 -8.15
N VAL A 72 1.68 -1.81 -8.83
CA VAL A 72 0.26 -1.62 -8.53
C VAL A 72 -0.54 -1.96 -9.76
N ASP A 73 -1.43 -2.93 -9.63
CA ASP A 73 -2.38 -3.33 -10.67
C ASP A 73 -3.79 -3.05 -10.16
N SER A 74 -4.49 -2.17 -10.86
CA SER A 74 -5.80 -1.66 -10.45
C SER A 74 -6.86 -2.11 -11.43
N THR A 75 -7.86 -2.81 -10.91
CA THR A 75 -9.07 -3.20 -11.63
C THR A 75 -10.30 -2.54 -10.99
N THR A 76 -11.49 -2.82 -11.51
CA THR A 76 -12.73 -2.27 -10.98
C THR A 76 -13.00 -2.86 -9.59
N GLY A 77 -12.85 -2.04 -8.54
CA GLY A 77 -13.14 -2.41 -7.16
C GLY A 77 -12.01 -3.13 -6.41
N GLU A 78 -10.90 -3.44 -7.08
CA GLU A 78 -9.74 -4.10 -6.48
C GLU A 78 -8.43 -3.46 -6.93
N ILE A 79 -7.50 -3.30 -5.99
CA ILE A 79 -6.13 -2.84 -6.20
C ILE A 79 -5.20 -3.90 -5.65
N ARG A 80 -4.36 -4.48 -6.51
CA ARG A 80 -3.30 -5.40 -6.11
C ARG A 80 -2.00 -4.63 -5.98
N VAL A 81 -1.41 -4.68 -4.79
CA VAL A 81 -0.11 -4.08 -4.50
C VAL A 81 0.89 -5.19 -4.27
N THR A 82 1.90 -5.26 -5.14
CA THR A 82 3.02 -6.20 -5.01
C THR A 82 4.25 -5.43 -4.58
N LEU A 83 4.77 -5.74 -3.40
CA LEU A 83 6.00 -5.15 -2.85
C LEU A 83 7.15 -6.13 -2.99
N LYS A 84 8.24 -5.68 -3.58
CA LYS A 84 9.44 -6.50 -3.79
C LYS A 84 10.55 -6.06 -2.85
N PHE A 85 11.11 -7.02 -2.14
CA PHE A 85 12.22 -6.86 -1.22
C PHE A 85 13.33 -7.85 -1.58
N GLU A 86 14.53 -7.52 -1.14
CA GLU A 86 15.64 -8.46 -0.97
C GLU A 86 15.85 -8.61 0.53
N VAL A 87 15.79 -9.85 1.02
CA VAL A 87 15.77 -10.14 2.45
C VAL A 87 16.83 -11.19 2.79
N ASN A 88 17.61 -10.93 3.83
CA ASN A 88 18.46 -11.93 4.46
C ASN A 88 17.87 -12.30 5.82
N GLY A 89 17.06 -13.35 5.85
CA GLY A 89 16.34 -13.82 7.03
C GLY A 89 15.14 -14.70 6.69
N ASN A 90 14.26 -14.93 7.67
CA ASN A 90 13.01 -15.67 7.46
C ASN A 90 12.02 -14.81 6.66
N ALA A 91 11.77 -15.22 5.40
CA ALA A 91 10.85 -14.53 4.49
C ALA A 91 9.40 -14.48 5.01
N GLN A 92 8.93 -15.52 5.71
CA GLN A 92 7.56 -15.58 6.20
C GLN A 92 7.33 -14.62 7.39
N ASP A 93 8.28 -14.61 8.34
CA ASP A 93 8.24 -13.67 9.48
C ASP A 93 8.37 -12.23 8.99
N PHE A 94 9.24 -12.00 8.00
CA PHE A 94 9.37 -10.71 7.35
C PHE A 94 8.06 -10.26 6.68
N ALA A 95 7.47 -11.10 5.82
CA ALA A 95 6.24 -10.76 5.10
C ALA A 95 5.08 -10.45 6.06
N SER A 96 4.91 -11.25 7.11
CA SER A 96 3.87 -11.03 8.12
C SER A 96 4.10 -9.75 8.92
N GLY A 97 5.33 -9.48 9.38
CA GLY A 97 5.70 -8.25 10.08
C GLY A 97 5.51 -7.00 9.23
N ILE A 98 5.88 -7.04 7.95
CA ILE A 98 5.71 -5.93 7.01
C ILE A 98 4.22 -5.66 6.73
N ILE A 99 3.41 -6.70 6.49
CA ILE A 99 1.97 -6.52 6.26
C ILE A 99 1.31 -5.87 7.47
N GLU A 100 1.66 -6.30 8.68
CA GLU A 100 1.10 -5.74 9.91
C GLU A 100 1.56 -4.30 10.14
N TYR A 101 2.85 -3.99 9.92
CA TYR A 101 3.35 -2.62 9.95
C TYR A 101 2.61 -1.71 8.97
N ILE A 102 2.42 -2.17 7.73
CA ILE A 102 1.64 -1.43 6.71
C ILE A 102 0.23 -1.18 7.20
N LYS A 103 -0.47 -2.17 7.75
CA LYS A 103 -1.84 -2.00 8.26
C LYS A 103 -1.90 -0.93 9.35
N ARG A 104 -0.94 -0.91 10.26
CA ARG A 104 -0.91 0.10 11.34
C ARG A 104 -0.67 1.49 10.76
N ARG A 105 0.36 1.62 9.93
CA ARG A 105 0.76 2.91 9.36
C ARG A 105 -0.25 3.49 8.37
N ILE A 106 -0.89 2.65 7.55
CA ILE A 106 -1.78 3.12 6.48
C ILE A 106 -3.07 3.75 7.01
N THR A 107 -3.48 3.42 8.24
CA THR A 107 -4.69 3.98 8.86
C THR A 107 -4.58 5.47 9.17
N GLU A 108 -3.36 5.99 9.28
CA GLU A 108 -3.10 7.41 9.52
C GLU A 108 -3.21 8.24 8.23
N ILE A 109 -3.25 7.58 7.07
CA ILE A 109 -3.23 8.22 5.76
C ILE A 109 -4.65 8.40 5.25
N ARG A 110 -5.00 9.65 4.98
CA ARG A 110 -6.34 10.03 4.51
C ARG A 110 -6.74 9.25 3.25
N GLY A 111 -7.92 8.64 3.31
CA GLY A 111 -8.52 7.92 2.18
C GLY A 111 -8.33 6.41 2.26
N PHE A 112 -7.46 5.92 3.13
CA PHE A 112 -7.37 4.52 3.49
C PHE A 112 -8.26 4.21 4.69
N THR A 113 -8.85 3.01 4.68
CA THR A 113 -9.65 2.49 5.79
C THR A 113 -9.36 1.01 5.97
N ILE A 114 -9.46 0.52 7.21
CA ILE A 114 -9.36 -0.90 7.53
C ILE A 114 -10.69 -1.36 8.13
N THR A 115 -11.21 -2.48 7.64
CA THR A 115 -12.42 -3.10 8.22
C THR A 115 -12.08 -3.89 9.48
N ASP A 116 -13.07 -4.23 10.29
CA ASP A 116 -12.89 -5.10 11.47
C ASP A 116 -12.27 -6.47 11.14
N LYS A 117 -12.36 -6.89 9.87
CA LYS A 117 -11.73 -8.13 9.36
C LYS A 117 -10.28 -7.95 8.93
N GLY A 118 -9.71 -6.75 9.08
CA GLY A 118 -8.34 -6.42 8.68
C GLY A 118 -8.15 -6.23 7.18
N GLU A 119 -9.25 -6.02 6.43
CA GLU A 119 -9.19 -5.75 4.98
C GLU A 119 -8.94 -4.26 4.76
N ILE A 120 -7.98 -3.95 3.89
CA ILE A 120 -7.58 -2.57 3.59
C ILE A 120 -8.38 -2.10 2.38
N PHE A 121 -8.86 -0.86 2.44
CA PHE A 121 -9.53 -0.19 1.33
C PHE A 121 -8.89 1.17 1.10
N TYR A 122 -8.84 1.59 -0.16
CA TYR A 122 -8.66 2.98 -0.52
C TYR A 122 -9.91 3.46 -1.24
N ARG A 123 -10.66 4.36 -0.59
CA ARG A 123 -12.03 4.73 -0.98
C ARG A 123 -12.93 3.49 -1.08
N ASP A 124 -13.36 3.16 -2.28
CA ASP A 124 -14.28 2.09 -2.64
C ASP A 124 -13.59 0.85 -3.21
N SER A 125 -12.24 0.83 -3.24
CA SER A 125 -11.46 -0.27 -3.81
C SER A 125 -10.74 -1.06 -2.72
N LYS A 126 -10.94 -2.39 -2.71
CA LYS A 126 -10.23 -3.31 -1.81
C LYS A 126 -8.76 -3.42 -2.21
N ILE A 127 -7.86 -3.37 -1.25
CA ILE A 127 -6.43 -3.55 -1.47
C ILE A 127 -6.01 -4.94 -1.03
N THR A 128 -5.36 -5.66 -1.94
CA THR A 128 -4.69 -6.93 -1.67
C THR A 128 -3.18 -6.71 -1.74
N ILE A 129 -2.45 -7.08 -0.69
CA ILE A 129 -0.99 -6.93 -0.60
C ILE A 129 -0.32 -8.28 -0.84
N GLU A 130 0.68 -8.29 -1.71
CA GLU A 130 1.57 -9.41 -1.95
C GLU A 130 3.01 -8.99 -1.65
N ILE A 131 3.74 -9.81 -0.89
CA ILE A 131 5.14 -9.58 -0.56
C ILE A 131 5.99 -10.59 -1.33
N LEU A 132 6.93 -10.08 -2.14
CA LEU A 132 7.94 -10.87 -2.83
C LEU A 132 9.30 -10.59 -2.16
N THR A 133 9.94 -11.63 -1.66
CA THR A 133 11.24 -11.59 -0.96
C THR A 133 12.30 -12.39 -1.69
#